data_AF-A0A7V7VIZ1-F1
#
_entry.id   AF-A0A7V7VIZ1-F1
#
_cell.length_a   1.000
_cell.length_b   1.000
_cell.length_c   1.000
_cell.angle_alpha   90.00
_cell.angle_beta   90.00
_cell.angle_gamma   90.00
#
_symmetry.space_group_name_H-M   'P 1'
#
loop_
_entity.id
_entity.type
_entity.pdbx_description
1 polymer ?
#
loop_
_entity_poly.entity_id
_entity_poly.type
_entity_poly.pdbx_seq_one_letter_code
_entity_poly.pdbx_strand_id
1 'polypeptide(L)'
;MVADLIHWSVVVNASAAERTPAYMALKIGSDKGVAFLKAQGIKAEEIQTQTAAITEEFELVKEDRVLPGTTVALHSERNVSKGFHATQVVSVSSASVPLIEKASREITTLLEQGVSVTSRSPSYYYTRLGELKLEMLTEAVKDARIRAENILRSAGNASVGKLVEADMGIININAANSTGTSNEGNHDTSSYEKDIITIVHAEYEVK
;
A
#
# COMPACT_ATOMS: atom_id res chain seq x y z
N MET A 1 -1.54 -18.06 0.00
CA MET A 1 -0.32 -17.60 -0.71
C MET A 1 0.26 -16.38 -0.01
N VAL A 2 1.45 -15.91 -0.40
CA VAL A 2 2.07 -14.71 0.20
C VAL A 2 2.39 -13.67 -0.86
N ALA A 3 2.27 -12.39 -0.51
CA ALA A 3 2.71 -11.29 -1.36
C ALA A 3 4.20 -11.42 -1.72
N ASP A 4 4.53 -11.09 -2.96
CA ASP A 4 5.88 -11.19 -3.52
C ASP A 4 6.52 -9.82 -3.77
N LEU A 5 5.77 -8.73 -3.55
CA LEU A 5 6.25 -7.37 -3.65
C LEU A 5 5.66 -6.54 -2.50
N ILE A 6 6.50 -5.73 -1.87
CA ILE A 6 6.10 -4.73 -0.88
C ILE A 6 6.43 -3.34 -1.40
N HIS A 7 5.48 -2.41 -1.21
CA HIS A 7 5.67 -0.99 -1.43
C HIS A 7 5.49 -0.27 -0.10
N TRP A 8 6.46 0.52 0.29
CA TRP A 8 6.41 1.24 1.56
C TRP A 8 6.97 2.65 1.38
N SER A 9 6.50 3.59 2.20
CA SER A 9 7.01 4.95 2.15
C SER A 9 7.08 5.59 3.52
N VAL A 10 8.10 6.44 3.68
CA VAL A 10 8.30 7.27 4.85
C VAL A 10 8.34 8.73 4.40
N VAL A 11 7.69 9.59 5.17
CA VAL A 11 7.72 11.04 4.98
C VAL A 11 8.77 11.59 5.93
N VAL A 12 9.74 12.33 5.40
CA VAL A 12 10.72 13.09 6.17
C VAL A 12 10.27 14.54 6.19
N ASN A 13 10.27 15.17 7.37
CA ASN A 13 9.86 16.55 7.54
C ASN A 13 10.97 17.37 8.21
N ALA A 14 10.99 18.68 7.92
CA ALA A 14 11.80 19.64 8.63
C ALA A 14 11.15 21.03 8.58
N SER A 15 11.33 21.83 9.62
CA SER A 15 10.82 23.20 9.64
C SER A 15 11.91 24.17 10.08
N ALA A 16 11.89 25.39 9.54
CA ALA A 16 12.77 26.48 9.97
C ALA A 16 12.14 27.85 9.67
N ALA A 17 12.64 28.91 10.30
CA ALA A 17 12.16 30.27 10.05
C ALA A 17 12.38 30.74 8.60
N GLU A 18 13.43 30.23 7.95
CA GLU A 18 13.79 30.57 6.58
C GLU A 18 13.76 29.34 5.66
N ARG A 19 13.52 29.59 4.37
CA ARG A 19 13.37 28.54 3.35
C ARG A 19 14.61 27.65 3.18
N THR A 20 15.79 28.26 3.12
CA THR A 20 17.05 27.52 2.87
C THR A 20 17.44 26.62 4.05
N PRO A 21 17.41 27.09 5.31
CA PRO A 21 17.60 26.22 6.48
C PRO A 21 16.60 25.06 6.55
N ALA A 22 15.32 25.30 6.23
CA ALA A 22 14.31 24.23 6.21
C ALA A 22 14.65 23.13 5.19
N TYR A 23 15.06 23.53 3.98
CA TYR A 23 15.54 22.59 2.96
C TYR A 23 16.79 21.82 3.41
N MET A 24 17.76 22.49 4.04
CA MET A 24 18.99 21.84 4.47
C MET A 24 18.77 20.83 5.59
N ALA A 25 17.91 21.15 6.56
CA ALA A 25 17.49 20.22 7.59
C ALA A 25 16.77 19.00 6.98
N LEU A 26 15.87 19.22 6.01
CA LEU A 26 15.18 18.14 5.29
C LEU A 26 16.17 17.25 4.53
N LYS A 27 17.16 17.83 3.84
CA LYS A 27 18.18 17.08 3.11
C LYS A 27 18.99 16.20 4.04
N ILE A 28 19.46 16.72 5.17
CA ILE A 28 20.19 15.93 6.18
C ILE A 28 19.33 14.77 6.70
N GLY A 29 18.05 15.05 7.00
CA GLY A 29 17.11 14.03 7.44
C GLY A 29 16.88 12.93 6.40
N SER A 30 16.72 13.32 5.14
CA SER A 30 16.51 12.39 4.03
C SER A 30 17.76 11.56 3.73
N ASP A 31 18.94 12.16 3.79
CA ASP A 31 20.22 11.47 3.64
C ASP A 31 20.41 10.42 4.76
N LYS A 32 20.07 10.76 6.01
CA LYS A 32 20.04 9.81 7.15
C LYS A 32 19.01 8.69 6.94
N GLY A 33 17.82 9.02 6.45
CA GLY A 33 16.77 8.05 6.11
C GLY A 33 17.25 7.04 5.07
N VAL A 34 17.80 7.50 3.96
CA VAL A 34 18.36 6.64 2.91
C VAL A 34 19.55 5.81 3.43
N ALA A 35 20.42 6.40 4.24
CA ALA A 35 21.53 5.68 4.85
C ALA A 35 21.07 4.56 5.78
N PHE A 36 20.03 4.80 6.59
CA PHE A 36 19.41 3.77 7.43
C PHE A 36 18.87 2.60 6.59
N LEU A 37 18.14 2.89 5.51
CA LEU A 37 17.60 1.86 4.62
C LEU A 37 18.70 1.00 3.99
N LYS A 38 19.78 1.64 3.54
CA LYS A 38 20.95 0.93 3.02
C LYS A 38 21.65 0.09 4.09
N ALA A 39 21.75 0.59 5.33
CA ALA A 39 22.33 -0.15 6.44
C ALA A 39 21.52 -1.40 6.82
N GLN A 40 20.20 -1.39 6.58
CA GLN A 40 19.35 -2.57 6.71
C GLN A 40 19.55 -3.58 5.56
N GLY A 41 20.32 -3.25 4.52
CA GLY A 41 20.58 -4.13 3.38
C GLY A 41 19.62 -3.92 2.20
N ILE A 42 18.81 -2.85 2.22
CA ILE A 42 17.96 -2.49 1.08
C ILE A 42 18.84 -1.90 -0.02
N LYS A 43 18.66 -2.40 -1.25
CA LYS A 43 19.47 -1.96 -2.40
C LYS A 43 19.15 -0.52 -2.78
N ALA A 44 20.12 0.19 -3.34
CA ALA A 44 19.93 1.59 -3.71
C ALA A 44 18.88 1.75 -4.82
N GLU A 45 18.80 0.77 -5.72
CA GLU A 45 17.83 0.74 -6.83
C GLU A 45 16.38 0.52 -6.36
N GLU A 46 16.19 -0.04 -5.17
CA GLU A 46 14.88 -0.28 -4.56
C GLU A 46 14.36 0.96 -3.81
N ILE A 47 15.22 1.97 -3.60
CA ILE A 47 14.91 3.20 -2.86
C ILE A 47 14.72 4.34 -3.84
N GLN A 48 13.57 4.99 -3.76
CA GLN A 48 13.25 6.17 -4.54
C GLN A 48 12.98 7.36 -3.63
N THR A 49 13.70 8.45 -3.85
CA THR A 49 13.47 9.71 -3.15
C THR A 49 12.72 10.67 -4.07
N GLN A 50 11.54 11.12 -3.65
CA GLN A 50 10.72 12.07 -4.41
C GLN A 50 11.26 13.50 -4.28
N THR A 51 10.75 14.41 -5.10
CA THR A 51 11.10 15.84 -5.02
C THR A 51 10.66 16.42 -3.69
N ALA A 52 11.53 17.23 -3.07
CA ALA A 52 11.21 17.96 -1.85
C ALA A 52 10.16 19.05 -2.13
N ALA A 53 9.14 19.13 -1.27
CA ALA A 53 8.16 20.21 -1.26
C ALA A 53 8.45 21.14 -0.08
N ILE A 54 8.39 22.46 -0.30
CA ILE A 54 8.62 23.46 0.73
C ILE A 54 7.47 24.46 0.67
N THR A 55 6.80 24.65 1.80
CA THR A 55 5.65 25.54 1.96
C THR A 55 5.90 26.53 3.09
N GLU A 56 5.58 27.80 2.88
CA GLU A 56 5.53 28.77 3.98
C GLU A 56 4.22 28.54 4.75
N GLU A 57 4.33 28.47 6.07
CA GLU A 57 3.19 28.28 6.97
C GLU A 57 2.81 29.61 7.61
N PHE A 58 1.52 29.89 7.70
CA PHE A 58 0.99 31.10 8.33
C PHE A 58 0.05 30.72 9.47
N GLU A 59 0.13 31.46 10.56
CA GLU A 59 -0.78 31.36 11.69
C GLU A 59 -1.70 32.59 11.71
N LEU A 60 -3.02 32.33 11.79
CA LEU A 60 -4.00 33.39 11.95
C LEU A 60 -4.05 33.83 13.41
N VAL A 61 -3.52 35.01 13.69
CA VAL A 61 -3.60 35.61 15.02
C VAL A 61 -4.84 36.49 15.09
N LYS A 62 -5.74 36.17 16.03
CA LYS A 62 -6.93 36.95 16.33
C LYS A 62 -6.68 37.78 17.58
N GLU A 63 -6.77 39.09 17.45
CA GLU A 63 -6.71 40.01 18.58
C GLU A 63 -8.08 40.64 18.79
N ASP A 64 -8.65 40.40 19.97
CA ASP A 64 -9.83 41.11 20.44
C ASP A 64 -9.38 42.22 21.40
N ARG A 65 -9.56 43.48 20.98
CA ARG A 65 -9.24 44.65 21.82
C ARG A 65 -10.51 45.43 22.10
N VAL A 66 -10.78 45.74 23.37
CA VAL A 66 -11.85 46.66 23.76
C VAL A 66 -11.25 48.06 23.89
N LEU A 67 -11.85 49.06 23.22
CA LEU A 67 -11.36 50.44 23.35
C LEU A 67 -11.56 50.94 24.79
N PRO A 68 -10.55 51.60 25.40
CA PRO A 68 -10.66 52.14 26.75
C PRO A 68 -11.89 53.04 26.89
N GLY A 69 -12.79 52.72 27.81
CA GLY A 69 -14.03 53.49 28.06
C GLY A 69 -15.22 53.14 27.15
N THR A 70 -15.14 52.07 26.34
CA THR A 70 -16.28 51.58 25.54
C THR A 70 -16.51 50.08 25.75
N THR A 71 -17.67 49.57 25.32
CA THR A 71 -17.97 48.14 25.20
C THR A 71 -17.78 47.59 23.78
N VAL A 72 -17.15 48.37 22.89
CA VAL A 72 -16.94 47.99 21.49
C VAL A 72 -15.68 47.13 21.39
N ALA A 73 -15.84 45.88 21.00
CA ALA A 73 -14.74 44.99 20.66
C ALA A 73 -14.27 45.27 19.22
N LEU A 74 -12.98 45.59 19.06
CA LEU A 74 -12.29 45.51 17.77
C LEU A 74 -11.78 44.09 17.60
N HIS A 75 -12.22 43.47 16.51
CA HIS A 75 -11.66 42.23 16.01
C HIS A 75 -10.58 42.55 14.97
N SER A 76 -9.35 42.14 15.23
CA SER A 76 -8.27 42.21 14.24
C SER A 76 -7.76 40.80 13.95
N GLU A 77 -7.67 40.47 12.68
CA GLU A 77 -7.08 39.23 12.21
C GLU A 77 -5.81 39.55 11.42
N ARG A 78 -4.69 38.90 11.77
CA ARG A 78 -3.43 39.02 11.03
C ARG A 78 -2.81 37.66 10.78
N ASN A 79 -2.42 37.40 9.53
CA ASN A 79 -1.56 36.26 9.20
C ASN A 79 -0.13 36.58 9.59
N VAL A 80 0.44 35.76 10.48
CA VAL A 80 1.84 35.83 10.88
C VAL A 80 2.55 34.61 10.33
N SER A 81 3.64 34.80 9.57
CA SER A 81 4.45 33.69 9.07
C SER A 81 5.03 32.92 10.25
N LYS A 82 4.86 31.60 10.24
CA LYS A 82 5.43 30.67 11.20
C LYS A 82 6.76 30.07 10.74
N GLY A 83 7.20 30.44 9.53
CA GLY A 83 8.37 29.89 8.86
C GLY A 83 7.98 28.94 7.74
N PHE A 84 8.91 28.07 7.37
CA PHE A 84 8.81 27.13 6.26
C PHE A 84 8.79 25.71 6.77
N HIS A 85 7.87 24.91 6.24
CA HIS A 85 7.83 23.47 6.39
C HIS A 85 8.28 22.81 5.09
N ALA A 86 9.24 21.89 5.20
CA ALA A 86 9.81 21.14 4.10
C ALA A 86 9.52 19.66 4.31
N THR A 87 9.06 18.98 3.26
CA THR A 87 8.70 17.57 3.29
C THR A 87 9.27 16.82 2.08
N GLN A 88 9.66 15.57 2.28
CA GLN A 88 10.14 14.69 1.24
C GLN A 88 9.70 13.26 1.50
N VAL A 89 9.25 12.57 0.46
CA VAL A 89 8.87 11.16 0.56
C VAL A 89 10.04 10.30 0.08
N VAL A 90 10.42 9.33 0.90
CA VAL A 90 11.30 8.23 0.52
C VAL A 90 10.44 6.98 0.42
N SER A 91 10.37 6.39 -0.76
CA SER A 91 9.62 5.15 -1.02
C SER A 91 10.58 4.00 -1.32
N VAL A 92 10.14 2.79 -0.96
CA VAL A 92 10.85 1.54 -1.22
C VAL A 92 9.91 0.58 -1.92
N SER A 93 10.40 -0.03 -3.00
CA SER A 93 9.71 -1.12 -3.71
C SER A 93 10.67 -2.31 -3.79
N SER A 94 10.31 -3.43 -3.16
CA SER A 94 11.21 -4.58 -3.07
C SER A 94 10.46 -5.90 -3.08
N ALA A 95 11.11 -6.95 -3.59
CA ALA A 95 10.65 -8.34 -3.43
C ALA A 95 11.02 -8.92 -2.05
N SER A 96 11.91 -8.26 -1.30
CA SER A 96 12.35 -8.69 0.03
C SER A 96 11.35 -8.27 1.10
N VAL A 97 10.13 -8.81 1.07
CA VAL A 97 9.02 -8.37 1.93
C VAL A 97 9.37 -8.33 3.43
N PRO A 98 9.94 -9.39 4.04
CA PRO A 98 10.27 -9.37 5.47
C PRO A 98 11.29 -8.29 5.85
N LEU A 99 12.19 -7.95 4.92
CA LEU A 99 13.22 -6.94 5.14
C LEU A 99 12.60 -5.54 5.27
N ILE A 100 11.68 -5.21 4.37
CA ILE A 100 11.02 -3.90 4.37
C ILE A 100 10.06 -3.77 5.54
N GLU A 101 9.37 -4.85 5.94
CA GLU A 101 8.56 -4.84 7.16
C GLU A 101 9.37 -4.56 8.42
N LYS A 102 10.57 -5.15 8.52
CA LYS A 102 11.47 -4.86 9.63
C LYS A 102 11.90 -3.39 9.60
N ALA A 103 12.36 -2.93 8.44
CA ALA A 103 12.80 -1.54 8.26
C ALA A 103 11.67 -0.54 8.56
N SER A 104 10.42 -0.83 8.17
CA SER A 104 9.27 0.08 8.37
C SER A 104 8.90 0.26 9.84
N ARG A 105 9.17 -0.76 10.68
CA ARG A 105 9.01 -0.69 12.14
C ARG A 105 10.19 0.02 12.81
N GLU A 106 11.40 -0.19 12.32
CA GLU A 106 12.63 0.34 12.92
C GLU A 106 12.97 1.78 12.48
N ILE A 107 12.42 2.27 11.37
CA ILE A 107 12.71 3.62 10.84
C ILE A 107 12.42 4.74 11.84
N THR A 108 11.46 4.52 12.76
CA THR A 108 11.06 5.52 13.78
C THR A 108 12.17 5.79 14.79
N THR A 109 13.19 4.92 14.89
CA THR A 109 14.42 5.18 15.66
C THR A 109 15.17 6.42 15.15
N LEU A 110 14.95 6.86 13.91
CA LEU A 110 15.53 8.11 13.42
C LEU A 110 14.99 9.36 14.13
N LEU A 111 13.84 9.27 14.79
CA LEU A 111 13.33 10.33 15.67
C LEU A 111 14.30 10.61 16.83
N GLU A 112 14.95 9.58 17.37
CA GLU A 112 15.96 9.69 18.42
C GLU A 112 17.23 10.42 17.93
N GLN A 113 17.46 10.43 16.61
CA GLN A 113 18.58 11.10 15.95
C GLN A 113 18.21 12.50 15.44
N GLY A 114 17.07 13.03 15.88
CA GLY A 114 16.55 14.35 15.51
C GLY A 114 15.98 14.44 14.10
N VAL A 115 15.69 13.31 13.45
CA VAL A 115 15.06 13.30 12.12
C VAL A 115 13.56 13.10 12.28
N SER A 116 12.76 14.10 11.91
CA SER A 116 11.31 13.96 11.90
C SER A 116 10.90 13.06 10.74
N VAL A 117 10.47 11.84 11.06
CA VAL A 117 9.99 10.85 10.10
C VAL A 117 8.58 10.37 10.45
N THR A 118 7.79 10.06 9.44
CA THR A 118 6.47 9.45 9.59
C THR A 118 6.37 8.26 8.64
N SER A 119 6.41 7.06 9.21
CA SER A 119 6.26 5.80 8.45
C SER A 119 4.80 5.62 8.05
N ARG A 120 4.53 5.32 6.78
CA ARG A 120 3.20 4.91 6.31
C ARG A 120 3.06 3.39 6.42
N SER A 121 1.81 2.91 6.43
CA SER A 121 1.54 1.48 6.33
C SER A 121 2.09 0.92 5.00
N PRO A 122 2.82 -0.21 5.01
CA PRO A 122 3.22 -0.89 3.79
C PRO A 122 2.01 -1.38 3.00
N SER A 123 2.20 -1.53 1.69
CA SER A 123 1.27 -2.17 0.77
C SER A 123 1.92 -3.43 0.19
N TYR A 124 1.13 -4.49 0.07
CA TYR A 124 1.57 -5.83 -0.28
C TYR A 124 0.88 -6.30 -1.54
N TYR A 125 1.67 -6.71 -2.53
CA TYR A 125 1.20 -7.09 -3.85
C TYR A 125 1.64 -8.51 -4.20
N TYR A 126 0.81 -9.18 -4.98
CA TYR A 126 1.13 -10.43 -5.64
C TYR A 126 1.22 -10.17 -7.14
N THR A 127 2.43 -10.18 -7.68
CA THR A 127 2.74 -9.75 -9.05
C THR A 127 2.73 -10.91 -10.04
N ARG A 128 2.80 -12.15 -9.57
CA ARG A 128 2.85 -13.37 -10.40
C ARG A 128 1.48 -13.92 -10.81
N LEU A 129 0.50 -13.04 -11.02
CA LEU A 129 -0.87 -13.44 -11.37
C LEU A 129 -0.95 -14.19 -12.71
N GLY A 130 -0.05 -13.90 -13.65
CA GLY A 130 -0.02 -14.57 -14.95
C GLY A 130 0.29 -16.07 -14.83
N GLU A 131 1.31 -16.43 -14.06
CA GLU A 131 1.70 -17.83 -13.80
C GLU A 131 0.61 -18.54 -12.99
N LEU A 132 0.15 -17.90 -11.92
CA LEU A 132 -0.90 -18.43 -11.07
C LEU A 132 -2.20 -18.72 -11.83
N LYS A 133 -2.58 -17.87 -12.79
CA LYS A 133 -3.81 -18.06 -13.58
C LYS A 133 -3.79 -19.39 -14.35
N LEU A 134 -2.65 -19.77 -14.91
CA LEU A 134 -2.50 -21.03 -15.66
C LEU A 134 -2.61 -22.24 -14.74
N GLU A 135 -1.98 -22.18 -13.57
CA GLU A 135 -2.06 -23.22 -12.54
C GLU A 135 -3.50 -23.36 -12.02
N MET A 136 -4.14 -22.25 -11.66
CA MET A 136 -5.53 -22.23 -11.20
C MET A 136 -6.50 -22.79 -12.23
N LEU A 137 -6.35 -22.43 -13.52
CA LEU A 137 -7.21 -22.96 -14.58
C LEU A 137 -7.05 -24.48 -14.70
N THR A 138 -5.81 -24.97 -14.66
CA THR A 138 -5.51 -26.39 -14.79
C THR A 138 -6.13 -27.19 -13.66
N GLU A 139 -5.95 -26.75 -12.41
CA GLU A 139 -6.48 -27.44 -11.24
C GLU A 139 -8.01 -27.32 -11.16
N ALA A 140 -8.58 -26.16 -11.49
CA ALA A 140 -10.03 -25.96 -11.47
C ALA A 140 -10.75 -26.80 -12.55
N VAL A 141 -10.19 -26.95 -13.75
CA VAL A 141 -10.77 -27.81 -14.80
C VAL A 141 -10.72 -29.28 -14.40
N LYS A 142 -9.61 -29.74 -13.79
CA LYS A 142 -9.50 -31.10 -13.24
C LYS A 142 -10.56 -31.35 -12.16
N ASP A 143 -10.71 -30.42 -11.22
CA ASP A 143 -11.71 -30.50 -10.16
C ASP A 143 -13.14 -30.50 -10.72
N ALA A 144 -13.44 -29.61 -11.67
CA ALA A 144 -14.73 -29.56 -12.35
C ALA A 144 -15.07 -30.89 -13.03
N ARG A 145 -14.10 -31.53 -13.69
CA ARG A 145 -14.28 -32.86 -14.30
C ARG A 145 -14.61 -33.92 -13.25
N ILE A 146 -13.84 -33.99 -12.16
CA ILE A 146 -14.06 -34.96 -11.07
C ILE A 146 -15.47 -34.78 -10.49
N ARG A 147 -15.91 -33.53 -10.29
CA ARG A 147 -17.27 -33.23 -9.80
C ARG A 147 -18.33 -33.69 -10.80
N ALA A 148 -18.17 -33.42 -12.09
CA ALA A 148 -19.08 -33.90 -13.13
C ALA A 148 -19.18 -35.43 -13.15
N GLU A 149 -18.05 -36.14 -13.06
CA GLU A 149 -18.00 -37.61 -12.99
C GLU A 149 -18.75 -38.15 -11.76
N ASN A 150 -18.58 -37.50 -10.61
CA ASN A 150 -19.30 -37.86 -9.39
C ASN A 150 -20.82 -37.64 -9.51
N ILE A 151 -21.24 -36.50 -10.07
CA ILE A 151 -22.65 -36.17 -10.28
C ILE A 151 -23.32 -37.20 -11.19
N LEU A 152 -22.71 -37.50 -12.35
CA LEU A 152 -23.28 -38.45 -13.32
C LEU A 152 -23.36 -39.88 -12.78
N ARG A 153 -22.34 -40.31 -12.01
CA ARG A 153 -22.38 -41.59 -11.31
C ARG A 153 -23.57 -41.67 -10.34
N SER A 154 -23.82 -40.61 -9.58
CA SER A 154 -24.95 -40.56 -8.64
C SER A 154 -26.32 -40.40 -9.32
N ALA A 155 -26.38 -39.79 -10.51
CA ALA A 155 -27.63 -39.46 -11.19
C ALA A 155 -28.20 -40.56 -12.10
N GLY A 156 -27.51 -41.70 -12.26
CA GLY A 156 -27.98 -42.82 -13.09
C GLY A 156 -26.90 -43.56 -13.88
N ASN A 157 -25.63 -43.49 -13.45
CA ASN A 157 -24.48 -44.12 -14.11
C ASN A 157 -24.21 -43.64 -15.55
N ALA A 158 -24.49 -42.38 -15.86
CA ALA A 158 -24.03 -41.75 -17.10
C ALA A 158 -22.52 -41.44 -17.03
N SER A 159 -21.92 -41.13 -18.17
CA SER A 159 -20.48 -40.84 -18.27
C SER A 159 -20.19 -39.45 -18.82
N VAL A 160 -19.09 -38.83 -18.37
CA VAL A 160 -18.68 -37.49 -18.83
C VAL A 160 -18.15 -37.59 -20.25
N GLY A 161 -18.74 -36.80 -21.15
CA GLY A 161 -18.35 -36.64 -22.55
C GLY A 161 -17.23 -35.62 -22.76
N LYS A 162 -17.23 -34.97 -23.92
CA LYS A 162 -16.21 -33.95 -24.25
C LYS A 162 -16.49 -32.65 -23.51
N LEU A 163 -15.44 -31.87 -23.24
CA LEU A 163 -15.58 -30.48 -22.80
C LEU A 163 -16.15 -29.66 -23.96
N VAL A 164 -17.25 -28.95 -23.71
CA VAL A 164 -17.96 -28.09 -24.66
C VAL A 164 -17.53 -26.64 -24.48
N GLU A 165 -17.54 -26.18 -23.24
CA GLU A 165 -17.24 -24.80 -22.87
C GLU A 165 -16.46 -24.77 -21.57
N ALA A 166 -15.52 -23.81 -21.45
CA ALA A 166 -14.87 -23.51 -20.20
C ALA A 166 -14.56 -22.01 -20.13
N ASP A 167 -14.95 -21.37 -19.05
CA ASP A 167 -14.66 -19.98 -18.77
C ASP A 167 -14.17 -19.80 -17.33
N MET A 168 -13.36 -18.76 -17.13
CA MET A 168 -12.83 -18.39 -15.84
C MET A 168 -13.31 -16.98 -15.52
N GLY A 169 -13.93 -16.85 -14.35
CA GLY A 169 -14.38 -15.58 -13.81
C GLY A 169 -13.24 -14.69 -13.33
N ILE A 170 -13.63 -13.58 -12.70
CA ILE A 170 -12.71 -12.56 -12.21
C ILE A 170 -11.90 -13.10 -11.03
N ILE A 171 -10.60 -12.81 -11.04
CA ILE A 171 -9.70 -13.15 -9.95
C ILE A 171 -9.90 -12.14 -8.82
N ASN A 172 -10.18 -12.66 -7.63
CA ASN A 172 -10.33 -11.91 -6.40
C ASN A 172 -9.11 -12.15 -5.52
N ILE A 173 -8.38 -11.09 -5.17
CA ILE A 173 -7.21 -11.12 -4.30
C ILE A 173 -7.64 -10.57 -2.94
N ASN A 174 -7.72 -11.46 -1.95
CA ASN A 174 -8.17 -11.13 -0.60
C ASN A 174 -7.03 -11.29 0.41
N ALA A 175 -7.27 -10.78 1.62
CA ALA A 175 -6.51 -11.18 2.81
C ALA A 175 -6.67 -12.68 3.08
N ALA A 176 -5.72 -13.29 3.79
CA ALA A 176 -5.83 -14.69 4.21
C ALA A 176 -7.11 -14.98 5.00
N ASN A 177 -7.64 -16.18 4.80
CA ASN A 177 -8.90 -16.68 5.36
C ASN A 177 -10.14 -15.90 4.91
N SER A 178 -10.08 -15.23 3.75
CA SER A 178 -11.21 -14.50 3.19
C SER A 178 -11.72 -15.17 1.92
N THR A 179 -13.01 -15.53 1.94
CA THR A 179 -13.74 -16.11 0.81
C THR A 179 -14.52 -15.05 0.02
N GLY A 180 -14.19 -13.76 0.20
CA GLY A 180 -14.90 -12.68 -0.47
C GLY A 180 -14.77 -12.75 -1.99
N THR A 181 -15.88 -12.51 -2.70
CA THR A 181 -15.90 -12.40 -4.16
C THR A 181 -16.59 -11.10 -4.56
N SER A 182 -16.15 -10.51 -5.66
CA SER A 182 -16.71 -9.30 -6.27
C SER A 182 -16.80 -9.50 -7.80
N ASN A 183 -17.80 -8.86 -8.41
CA ASN A 183 -17.99 -8.82 -9.85
C ASN A 183 -17.05 -7.81 -10.55
N GLU A 184 -16.36 -6.96 -9.78
CA GLU A 184 -15.33 -6.03 -10.23
C GLU A 184 -13.92 -6.55 -9.88
N GLY A 185 -13.84 -7.47 -8.93
CA GLY A 185 -12.62 -8.09 -8.42
C GLY A 185 -12.13 -7.44 -7.13
N ASN A 186 -11.73 -8.27 -6.16
CA ASN A 186 -11.07 -7.81 -4.95
C ASN A 186 -9.57 -7.58 -5.18
N HIS A 187 -9.03 -6.52 -4.59
CA HIS A 187 -7.61 -6.20 -4.62
C HIS A 187 -7.12 -5.74 -3.25
N ASP A 188 -6.99 -6.68 -2.32
CA ASP A 188 -6.36 -6.39 -1.04
C ASP A 188 -4.89 -6.04 -1.25
N THR A 189 -4.47 -4.91 -0.69
CA THR A 189 -3.07 -4.47 -0.64
C THR A 189 -2.57 -4.34 0.80
N SER A 190 -3.41 -4.63 1.80
CA SER A 190 -3.08 -4.41 3.21
C SER A 190 -2.46 -5.62 3.90
N SER A 191 -2.75 -6.83 3.41
CA SER A 191 -2.32 -8.08 4.06
C SER A 191 -1.11 -8.70 3.35
N TYR A 192 -0.15 -9.22 4.12
CA TYR A 192 0.96 -9.98 3.57
C TYR A 192 0.51 -11.33 3.00
N GLU A 193 -0.26 -12.08 3.78
CA GLU A 193 -0.86 -13.33 3.34
C GLU A 193 -2.12 -13.08 2.51
N LYS A 194 -2.23 -13.81 1.41
CA LYS A 194 -3.27 -13.63 0.39
C LYS A 194 -4.01 -14.92 0.13
N ASP A 195 -5.33 -14.82 0.00
CA ASP A 195 -6.16 -15.84 -0.63
C ASP A 195 -6.62 -15.31 -1.99
N ILE A 196 -6.31 -16.07 -3.04
CA ILE A 196 -6.65 -15.70 -4.42
C ILE A 196 -7.67 -16.70 -4.94
N ILE A 197 -8.83 -16.18 -5.31
CA ILE A 197 -10.00 -16.98 -5.65
C ILE A 197 -10.50 -16.59 -7.03
N THR A 198 -10.87 -17.59 -7.82
CA THR A 198 -11.65 -17.41 -9.05
C THR A 198 -12.63 -18.56 -9.17
N ILE A 199 -13.71 -18.32 -9.92
CA ILE A 199 -14.72 -19.33 -10.23
C ILE A 199 -14.48 -19.78 -11.65
N VAL A 200 -14.42 -21.09 -11.87
CA VAL A 200 -14.29 -21.69 -13.20
C VAL A 200 -15.57 -22.44 -13.51
N HIS A 201 -16.10 -22.18 -14.69
CA HIS A 201 -17.26 -22.84 -15.25
C HIS A 201 -16.77 -23.78 -16.34
N ALA A 202 -17.27 -25.00 -16.35
CA ALA A 202 -16.93 -26.01 -17.35
C ALA A 202 -18.19 -26.82 -17.69
N GLU A 203 -18.51 -26.88 -18.97
CA GLU A 203 -19.64 -27.63 -19.51
C GLU A 203 -19.12 -28.86 -20.26
N TYR A 204 -19.74 -30.01 -19.99
CA TYR A 204 -19.39 -31.28 -20.62
C TYR A 204 -20.64 -31.90 -21.26
N GLU A 205 -20.44 -32.58 -22.38
CA GLU A 205 -21.45 -33.48 -22.93
C GLU A 205 -21.73 -34.63 -21.95
N VAL A 206 -22.94 -35.19 -22.01
CA VAL A 206 -23.29 -36.42 -21.29
C VAL A 206 -23.33 -37.58 -22.28
N LYS A 207 -22.79 -38.73 -21.88
CA LYS A 207 -22.78 -39.99 -22.63
C LYS A 207 -23.53 -41.09 -21.90
#